data_AF-A0A7J8ALK2-F1
#
_entry.id   AF-A0A7J8ALK2-F1
#
_cell.length_a   1.000
_cell.length_b   1.000
_cell.length_c   1.000
_cell.angle_alpha   90.00
_cell.angle_beta   90.00
_cell.angle_gamma   90.00
#
_symmetry.space_group_name_H-M   'P 1'
#
loop_
_entity.id
_entity.type
_entity.pdbx_description
1 polymer ?
#
loop_
_entity_poly.entity_id
_entity_poly.type
_entity_poly.pdbx_seq_one_letter_code
_entity_poly.pdbx_strand_id
1 'polypeptide(L)'
;MRAMRHFSVKLNDGHSMPILGFGTSAPAKVAKSKVEEALERAIDVGYRHIDSAYLYQNEEEIGRAIRKKIANGTVKRDDIFCTSKLWGTFFRPELVQVFDFQLTPEDKETQDGLNGNLLYFKDTYFADHPDYPFNDEY
;
A
#
# COMPACT_ATOMS: atom_id res chain seq x y z
N MET A 1 -29.23 -7.32 -14.24
CA MET A 1 -27.79 -7.00 -14.10
C MET A 1 -27.06 -8.22 -13.58
N ARG A 2 -25.97 -8.63 -14.24
CA ARG A 2 -25.14 -9.76 -13.77
C ARG A 2 -24.29 -9.26 -12.60
N ALA A 3 -24.31 -9.94 -11.45
CA ALA A 3 -23.44 -9.58 -10.33
C ALA A 3 -21.98 -9.64 -10.79
N MET A 4 -21.24 -8.56 -10.59
CA MET A 4 -19.83 -8.47 -10.98
C MET A 4 -19.04 -9.41 -10.07
N ARG A 5 -18.50 -10.51 -10.62
CA ARG A 5 -17.61 -11.41 -9.90
C ARG A 5 -16.22 -10.78 -9.88
N HIS A 6 -15.71 -10.53 -8.68
CA HIS A 6 -14.31 -10.18 -8.49
C HIS A 6 -13.51 -11.47 -8.39
N PHE A 7 -12.46 -11.60 -9.20
CA PHE A 7 -11.52 -12.70 -9.09
C PHE A 7 -10.52 -12.37 -7.98
N SER A 8 -10.35 -13.29 -7.05
CA SER A 8 -9.42 -13.16 -5.93
C SER A 8 -8.59 -14.42 -5.78
N VAL A 9 -7.38 -14.25 -5.23
CA VAL A 9 -6.51 -15.33 -4.80
C VAL A 9 -6.53 -15.39 -3.27
N LYS A 10 -6.49 -16.61 -2.72
CA LYS A 10 -6.34 -16.82 -1.28
C LYS A 10 -4.86 -16.70 -0.91
N LEU A 11 -4.55 -15.81 0.01
CA LEU A 11 -3.22 -15.66 0.59
C LEU A 11 -2.94 -16.79 1.60
N ASN A 12 -1.68 -16.97 1.97
CA ASN A 12 -1.26 -18.03 2.91
C ASN A 12 -1.79 -17.83 4.34
N ASP A 13 -2.14 -16.59 4.70
CA ASP A 13 -2.78 -16.19 5.96
C ASP A 13 -4.32 -16.38 5.97
N GLY A 14 -4.89 -16.85 4.86
CA GLY A 14 -6.32 -17.07 4.72
C GLY A 14 -7.13 -15.87 4.21
N HIS A 15 -6.53 -14.69 4.10
CA HIS A 15 -7.16 -13.52 3.49
C HIS A 15 -7.34 -13.68 1.97
N SER A 16 -8.25 -12.89 1.41
CA SER A 16 -8.57 -12.91 -0.02
C SER A 16 -8.14 -11.60 -0.67
N MET A 17 -7.28 -11.68 -1.68
CA MET A 17 -6.75 -10.52 -2.39
C MET A 17 -7.30 -10.49 -3.83
N PRO A 18 -7.94 -9.39 -4.27
CA PRO A 18 -8.34 -9.24 -5.66
C PRO A 18 -7.12 -9.28 -6.58
N ILE A 19 -7.21 -10.07 -7.66
CA ILE A 19 -6.07 -10.35 -8.55
C ILE A 19 -5.61 -9.14 -9.37
N LEU A 20 -6.48 -8.13 -9.51
CA LEU A 20 -6.21 -6.92 -10.28
C LEU A 20 -6.19 -5.71 -9.35
N GLY A 21 -5.00 -5.11 -9.20
CA GLY A 21 -4.76 -3.92 -8.40
C GLY A 21 -4.71 -2.64 -9.23
N PHE A 22 -5.15 -1.54 -8.63
CA PHE A 22 -5.00 -0.18 -9.16
C PHE A 22 -3.85 0.53 -8.45
N GLY A 23 -2.77 0.83 -9.17
CA GLY A 23 -1.63 1.58 -8.64
C GLY A 23 -1.92 3.09 -8.58
N THR A 24 -1.57 3.73 -7.47
CA THR A 24 -1.86 5.15 -7.23
C THR A 24 -0.65 6.08 -7.39
N SER A 25 0.51 5.55 -7.76
CA SER A 25 1.70 6.38 -8.06
C SER A 25 1.43 7.32 -9.24
N ALA A 26 1.83 8.58 -9.08
CA ALA A 26 1.76 9.57 -10.15
C ALA A 26 3.04 10.45 -10.14
N PRO A 27 3.47 10.97 -11.32
CA PRO A 27 4.58 11.91 -11.38
C PRO A 27 4.31 13.17 -10.54
N ALA A 28 5.35 13.77 -9.96
CA ALA A 28 5.23 14.95 -9.09
C ALA A 28 4.50 16.15 -9.74
N LYS A 29 4.53 16.27 -11.08
CA LYS A 29 3.81 17.30 -11.85
C LYS A 29 2.28 17.09 -11.90
N VAL A 30 1.79 15.92 -11.52
CA VAL A 30 0.36 15.61 -11.49
C VAL A 30 -0.20 16.08 -10.16
N ALA A 31 -1.24 16.91 -10.21
CA ALA A 31 -1.93 17.34 -9.00
C ALA A 31 -2.53 16.14 -8.27
N LYS A 32 -2.36 16.06 -6.95
CA LYS A 32 -2.84 14.93 -6.13
C LYS A 32 -4.36 14.71 -6.28
N SER A 33 -5.13 15.78 -6.50
CA SER A 33 -6.57 15.71 -6.81
C SER A 33 -6.89 14.83 -8.02
N LYS A 34 -5.99 14.73 -9.01
CA LYS A 34 -6.16 13.81 -10.15
C LYS A 34 -6.00 12.35 -9.78
N VAL A 35 -5.18 12.04 -8.77
CA VAL A 35 -5.09 10.69 -8.21
C VAL A 35 -6.39 10.34 -7.49
N GLU A 36 -6.95 11.28 -6.72
CA GLU A 36 -8.26 11.12 -6.07
C GLU A 36 -9.36 10.83 -7.11
N GLU A 37 -9.48 11.67 -8.14
CA GLU A 37 -10.43 11.49 -9.24
C GLU A 37 -10.25 10.14 -9.95
N ALA A 38 -9.00 9.76 -10.25
CA ALA A 38 -8.69 8.50 -10.92
C ALA A 38 -9.09 7.28 -10.08
N LEU A 39 -8.83 7.32 -8.77
CA LEU A 39 -9.21 6.25 -7.85
C LEU A 39 -10.72 6.14 -7.68
N GLU A 40 -11.42 7.28 -7.59
CA GLU A 40 -12.89 7.29 -7.58
C GLU A 40 -13.45 6.59 -8.82
N ARG A 41 -12.89 6.86 -10.01
CA ARG A 41 -13.29 6.20 -11.25
C ARG A 41 -12.91 4.72 -11.27
N ALA A 42 -11.74 4.35 -10.75
CA ALA A 42 -11.31 2.96 -10.65
C ALA A 42 -12.31 2.15 -9.82
N ILE A 43 -12.77 2.67 -8.68
CA ILE A 43 -13.77 2.02 -7.83
C ILE A 43 -15.10 1.87 -8.57
N ASP A 44 -15.54 2.91 -9.30
CA ASP A 44 -16.78 2.89 -10.11
C ASP A 44 -16.76 1.80 -11.19
N VAL A 45 -15.61 1.57 -11.84
CA VAL A 45 -15.46 0.55 -12.88
C VAL A 45 -15.20 -0.86 -12.34
N GLY A 46 -15.05 -1.00 -11.01
CA GLY A 46 -14.99 -2.31 -10.34
C GLY A 46 -13.64 -2.68 -9.70
N TYR A 47 -12.66 -1.78 -9.63
CA TYR A 47 -11.44 -2.07 -8.87
C TYR A 47 -11.74 -2.20 -7.38
N ARG A 48 -11.12 -3.21 -6.76
CA ARG A 48 -11.24 -3.51 -5.33
C ARG A 48 -9.91 -3.64 -4.62
N HIS A 49 -8.81 -3.88 -5.35
CA HIS A 49 -7.46 -3.82 -4.82
C HIS A 49 -6.83 -2.47 -5.20
N ILE A 50 -6.40 -1.71 -4.21
CA ILE A 50 -5.76 -0.40 -4.32
C ILE A 50 -4.33 -0.52 -3.78
N ASP A 51 -3.35 -0.17 -4.60
CA ASP A 51 -1.94 -0.20 -4.24
C ASP A 51 -1.39 1.23 -4.07
N SER A 52 -0.93 1.54 -2.84
CA SER A 52 -0.38 2.82 -2.42
C SER A 52 1.00 2.65 -1.77
N ALA A 53 1.66 3.75 -1.42
CA ALA A 53 2.88 3.78 -0.63
C ALA A 53 3.04 5.13 0.06
N TYR A 54 3.72 5.17 1.21
CA TYR A 54 4.07 6.43 1.88
C TYR A 54 4.78 7.42 0.94
N LEU A 55 5.72 6.91 0.14
CA LEU A 55 6.53 7.71 -0.80
C LEU A 55 5.67 8.47 -1.83
N TYR A 56 4.47 7.98 -2.16
CA TYR A 56 3.62 8.62 -3.17
C TYR A 56 3.00 9.93 -2.68
N GLN A 57 3.05 10.18 -1.36
CA GLN A 57 2.55 11.39 -0.72
C GLN A 57 1.09 11.72 -1.06
N ASN A 58 0.26 10.70 -1.34
CA ASN A 58 -1.13 10.88 -1.77
C ASN A 58 -2.13 10.01 -0.98
N GLU A 59 -1.71 9.48 0.17
CA GLU A 59 -2.56 8.63 1.01
C GLU A 59 -3.78 9.39 1.57
N GLU A 60 -3.67 10.71 1.76
CA GLU A 60 -4.81 11.55 2.14
C GLU A 60 -5.89 11.57 1.06
N GLU A 61 -5.51 11.78 -0.21
CA GLU A 61 -6.38 11.71 -1.38
C GLU A 61 -7.03 10.34 -1.51
N ILE A 62 -6.24 9.27 -1.37
CA ILE A 62 -6.71 7.89 -1.44
C ILE A 62 -7.76 7.62 -0.35
N GLY A 63 -7.47 8.04 0.88
CA GLY A 63 -8.39 7.94 2.00
C GLY A 63 -9.69 8.72 1.76
N ARG A 64 -9.62 9.92 1.16
CA ARG A 64 -10.82 10.70 0.80
C ARG A 64 -11.65 10.00 -0.28
N ALA A 65 -11.04 9.51 -1.35
CA ALA A 65 -11.73 8.78 -2.41
C ALA A 65 -12.46 7.54 -1.88
N ILE A 66 -11.78 6.71 -1.07
CA ILE A 66 -12.37 5.51 -0.48
C ILE A 66 -13.54 5.89 0.44
N ARG A 67 -13.36 6.87 1.35
CA ARG A 67 -14.44 7.32 2.26
C ARG A 67 -15.66 7.84 1.49
N LYS A 68 -15.46 8.60 0.41
CA LYS A 68 -16.55 9.07 -0.45
C LYS A 68 -17.33 7.91 -1.08
N LYS A 69 -16.63 6.89 -1.59
CA LYS A 69 -17.26 5.72 -2.22
C LYS A 69 -17.95 4.78 -1.23
N ILE A 70 -17.50 4.79 0.03
CA ILE A 70 -18.22 4.14 1.12
C ILE A 70 -19.47 4.95 1.49
N ALA A 71 -19.33 6.27 1.67
CA ALA A 71 -20.43 7.15 2.09
C ALA A 71 -21.58 7.19 1.08
N ASN A 72 -21.28 7.12 -0.22
CA ASN A 72 -22.32 7.08 -1.27
C ASN A 72 -22.83 5.65 -1.58
N GLY A 73 -22.39 4.64 -0.84
CA GLY A 73 -22.84 3.25 -0.97
C GLY A 73 -22.30 2.49 -2.18
N THR A 74 -21.30 3.00 -2.90
CA THR A 74 -20.70 2.31 -4.06
C THR A 74 -19.98 1.03 -3.63
N VAL A 75 -19.31 1.06 -2.47
CA VAL A 75 -18.57 -0.07 -1.88
C VAL A 75 -18.70 -0.06 -0.36
N LYS A 76 -18.46 -1.21 0.28
CA LYS A 76 -18.18 -1.31 1.72
C LYS A 76 -16.68 -1.30 1.97
N ARG A 77 -16.26 -1.05 3.21
CA ARG A 77 -14.84 -1.17 3.59
C ARG A 77 -14.30 -2.58 3.29
N ASP A 78 -15.09 -3.61 3.58
CA ASP A 78 -14.71 -5.01 3.38
C ASP A 78 -14.57 -5.40 1.90
N ASP A 79 -15.13 -4.60 0.98
CA ASP A 79 -14.94 -4.80 -0.45
C ASP A 79 -13.56 -4.31 -0.92
N ILE A 80 -12.86 -3.49 -0.12
CA ILE A 80 -11.60 -2.85 -0.51
C ILE A 80 -10.40 -3.57 0.12
N PHE A 81 -9.51 -4.07 -0.72
CA PHE A 81 -8.15 -4.47 -0.35
C PHE A 81 -7.22 -3.28 -0.60
N CYS A 82 -6.60 -2.73 0.44
CA CYS A 82 -5.73 -1.56 0.33
C CYS A 82 -4.34 -1.89 0.85
N THR A 83 -3.33 -1.66 0.01
CA THR A 83 -1.92 -1.89 0.33
C THR A 83 -1.22 -0.54 0.51
N SER A 84 -0.40 -0.42 1.56
CA SER A 84 0.60 0.65 1.67
C SER A 84 1.98 0.03 1.88
N LYS A 85 3.03 0.84 1.75
CA LYS A 85 4.43 0.39 1.78
C LYS A 85 5.22 1.28 2.73
N LEU A 86 5.93 0.65 3.65
CA LEU A 86 6.88 1.31 4.54
C LEU A 86 8.01 1.92 3.71
N TRP A 87 8.36 3.17 4.01
CA TRP A 87 9.45 3.86 3.33
C TRP A 87 10.80 3.55 3.99
N GLY A 88 11.87 3.50 3.19
CA GLY A 88 13.20 3.03 3.62
C GLY A 88 13.78 3.77 4.84
N THR A 89 13.39 5.03 5.06
CA THR A 89 13.80 5.80 6.24
C THR A 89 13.16 5.33 7.55
N PHE A 90 12.23 4.38 7.50
CA PHE A 90 11.50 3.85 8.64
C PHE A 90 11.76 2.35 8.88
N PHE A 91 12.82 1.78 8.30
CA PHE A 91 13.14 0.35 8.48
C PHE A 91 13.65 -0.01 9.87
N ARG A 92 14.14 0.98 10.65
CA ARG A 92 14.50 0.74 12.05
C ARG A 92 13.24 0.35 12.82
N PRO A 93 13.21 -0.77 13.56
CA PRO A 93 12.00 -1.26 14.23
C PRO A 93 11.28 -0.21 15.08
N GLU A 94 12.02 0.69 15.73
CA GLU A 94 11.50 1.75 16.58
C GLU A 94 10.81 2.87 15.79
N LEU A 95 11.13 2.98 14.50
CA LEU A 95 10.55 3.92 13.55
C LEU A 95 9.40 3.32 12.73
N VAL A 96 9.23 2.00 12.77
CA VAL A 96 8.08 1.32 12.16
C VAL A 96 6.84 1.62 13.00
N GLN A 97 6.16 2.71 12.67
CA GLN A 97 4.85 2.99 13.24
C GLN A 97 3.81 2.19 12.47
N VAL A 98 3.57 0.96 12.94
CA VAL A 98 2.50 0.06 12.43
C VAL A 98 1.10 0.62 12.78
N PHE A 99 1.02 1.67 13.62
CA PHE A 99 -0.13 2.30 14.29
C PHE A 99 -0.75 1.43 15.40
N ASP A 100 -0.48 1.73 16.69
CA ASP A 100 -1.09 1.20 17.94
C ASP A 100 -1.37 -0.33 18.04
N PHE A 101 -0.80 -1.12 17.13
CA PHE A 101 -1.04 -2.55 17.01
C PHE A 101 0.19 -3.28 17.53
N GLN A 102 0.10 -3.78 18.76
CA GLN A 102 1.15 -4.63 19.35
C GLN A 102 1.18 -5.97 18.62
N LEU A 103 2.22 -6.16 17.80
CA LEU A 103 2.62 -7.50 17.36
C LEU A 103 3.08 -8.30 18.60
N THR A 104 2.61 -9.53 18.70
CA THR A 104 3.00 -10.43 19.77
C THR A 104 4.43 -10.94 19.53
N PRO A 105 5.14 -11.46 20.56
CA PRO A 105 6.47 -12.05 20.38
C PRO A 105 6.54 -13.16 19.32
N GLU A 106 5.43 -13.86 19.09
CA GLU A 106 5.28 -14.93 18.09
C GLU A 106 5.25 -14.39 16.65
N ASP A 107 4.68 -13.19 16.45
CA ASP A 107 4.65 -12.53 15.14
C ASP A 107 6.04 -12.00 14.74
N LYS A 108 6.88 -11.63 15.72
CA LYS A 108 8.29 -11.24 15.49
C LYS A 108 9.13 -12.39 14.97
N GLU A 109 8.97 -13.58 15.55
CA GLU A 109 9.70 -14.79 15.16
C GLU A 109 9.31 -15.28 13.75
N THR A 110 8.03 -15.10 13.39
CA THR A 110 7.52 -15.43 12.06
C THR A 110 8.04 -14.46 10.99
N GLN A 111 8.19 -13.18 11.32
CA GLN A 111 8.71 -12.17 10.39
C GLN A 111 10.21 -12.36 10.11
N ASP A 112 10.99 -12.78 11.11
CA ASP A 112 12.40 -13.15 10.95
C ASP A 112 12.58 -14.43 10.12
N GLY A 113 11.60 -15.35 10.14
CA GLY A 113 11.59 -16.56 9.33
C GLY A 113 11.15 -16.36 7.87
N LEU A 114 10.54 -15.22 7.53
CA LEU A 114 9.98 -14.93 6.21
C LEU A 114 10.93 -14.19 5.27
N ASN A 115 12.21 -14.03 5.63
CA ASN A 115 13.21 -13.40 4.77
C ASN A 115 13.63 -14.33 3.61
N GLY A 116 12.67 -14.62 2.73
CA GLY A 116 12.85 -15.30 1.46
C GLY A 116 12.72 -14.31 0.31
N ASN A 117 13.87 -13.94 -0.27
CA ASN A 117 14.02 -13.28 -1.57
C ASN A 117 13.52 -11.82 -1.67
N LEU A 118 14.30 -10.93 -1.06
CA LEU A 118 14.83 -9.70 -1.67
C LEU A 118 14.16 -9.17 -2.95
N LEU A 119 13.60 -7.95 -2.86
CA LEU A 119 13.52 -7.00 -3.95
C LEU A 119 14.46 -5.82 -3.62
N TYR A 120 15.75 -5.95 -3.95
CA TYR A 120 16.60 -4.77 -4.10
C TYR A 120 16.10 -4.02 -5.34
N PHE A 121 15.25 -3.01 -5.14
CA PHE A 121 15.23 -1.91 -6.09
C PHE A 121 16.54 -1.14 -5.83
N LYS A 122 17.49 -1.20 -6.78
CA LYS A 122 18.68 -0.35 -6.72
C LYS A 122 18.22 1.07 -7.08
N ASP A 123 17.62 1.73 -6.10
CA ASP A 123 17.15 3.09 -6.23
C ASP A 123 18.36 4.03 -6.16
N THR A 124 18.76 4.59 -7.30
CA THR A 124 19.86 5.57 -7.38
C THR A 124 19.41 6.99 -7.05
N TYR A 125 18.13 7.18 -6.68
CA TYR A 125 17.57 8.49 -6.38
C TYR A 125 18.25 9.20 -5.20
N PHE A 126 18.89 8.43 -4.31
CA PHE A 126 19.63 8.94 -3.15
C PHE A 126 21.15 8.90 -3.33
N ALA A 127 21.66 8.67 -4.56
CA ALA A 127 23.10 8.65 -4.81
C ALA A 127 23.80 9.96 -4.42
N ASP A 128 23.05 11.08 -4.43
CA ASP A 128 23.55 12.41 -4.06
C ASP A 128 23.37 12.72 -2.55
N HIS A 129 22.80 11.82 -1.76
CA HIS A 129 22.65 12.01 -0.31
C HIS A 129 24.02 11.83 0.37
N PRO A 130 24.42 12.72 1.29
CA PRO A 130 25.75 12.68 1.92
C PRO A 130 26.06 11.35 2.64
N ASP A 131 25.02 10.67 3.11
CA ASP A 131 25.13 9.39 3.81
C ASP A 131 24.91 8.16 2.90
N TYR A 132 24.96 8.31 1.56
CA TYR A 132 24.84 7.19 0.62
C TYR A 132 26.20 6.54 0.30
N PRO A 133 26.29 5.20 0.20
CA PRO A 133 25.26 4.24 0.61
C PRO A 133 25.11 4.26 2.13
N PHE A 134 23.86 4.18 2.60
CA PHE A 134 23.52 4.20 4.03
C PHE A 134 24.15 2.97 4.71
N ASN A 135 25.39 3.14 5.16
CA ASN A 135 26.20 2.12 5.78
C ASN A 135 26.24 2.41 7.28
N ASP A 136 25.18 2.05 7.99
CA ASP A 136 25.29 1.87 9.44
C ASP A 136 25.72 0.40 9.64
N GLU A 137 26.89 0.19 10.24
CA GLU A 137 27.36 -1.14 10.66
C GLU A 137 26.43 -1.67 11.76
N TYR A 138 25.91 -2.89 11.57
CA TYR A 138 25.06 -3.62 12.53
C TYR A 138 25.85 -4.10 13.76
#